data_AF-A0AAN6IMI6-F1
#
_entry.id   AF-A0AAN6IMI6-F1
#
_cell.length_a   1.000
_cell.length_b   1.000
_cell.length_c   1.000
_cell.angle_alpha   90.00
_cell.angle_beta   90.00
_cell.angle_gamma   90.00
#
_symmetry.space_group_name_H-M   'P 1'
#
loop_
_entity.id
_entity.type
_entity.pdbx_description
1 polymer ?
#
loop_
_entity_poly.entity_id
_entity_poly.type
_entity_poly.pdbx_seq_one_letter_code
_entity_poly.pdbx_strand_id
1 'polypeptide(L)' 'LDFNALNIQVLRRYRQAFKLNVKARSSKDDLVLAASRHFNNYMVDEVDTIARFLYTVHSNKEKVTSVGY' A
#
# COMPACT_ATOMS: atom_id res chain seq x y z
N LEU A 1 -9.94 0.99 9.00
CA LEU A 1 -9.95 0.39 7.64
C LEU A 1 -10.30 -1.08 7.77
N ASP A 2 -11.24 -1.61 7.00
CA ASP A 2 -11.55 -3.05 7.02
C ASP A 2 -10.69 -3.81 5.99
N PHE A 3 -9.70 -4.55 6.48
CA PHE A 3 -8.82 -5.37 5.65
C PHE A 3 -9.48 -6.67 5.17
N ASN A 4 -10.58 -7.13 5.79
CA ASN A 4 -11.28 -8.34 5.36
C ASN A 4 -11.97 -8.16 4.00
N ALA A 5 -12.45 -6.94 3.73
CA ALA A 5 -13.05 -6.56 2.45
C ALA A 5 -12.04 -6.55 1.29
N LEU A 6 -10.73 -6.53 1.57
CA LEU A 6 -9.71 -6.49 0.54
C LEU A 6 -9.45 -7.90 -0.05
N ASN A 7 -9.13 -7.93 -1.34
CA ASN A 7 -8.71 -9.16 -1.99
C ASN A 7 -7.28 -9.56 -1.56
N ILE A 8 -6.94 -10.84 -1.72
CA ILE A 8 -5.64 -11.39 -1.29
C ILE A 8 -4.45 -10.75 -2.02
N GLN A 9 -4.63 -10.25 -3.25
CA GLN A 9 -3.55 -9.61 -4.01
C GLN A 9 -3.21 -8.22 -3.46
N VAL A 10 -4.21 -7.44 -3.07
CA VAL A 10 -4.03 -6.15 -2.39
C VAL A 10 -3.32 -6.35 -1.06
N LEU A 11 -3.71 -7.36 -0.28
CA LEU A 11 -3.06 -7.69 0.98
C LEU A 11 -1.59 -8.12 0.78
N ARG A 12 -1.28 -8.89 -0.28
CA ARG A 12 0.10 -9.22 -0.65
C ARG A 12 0.92 -7.99 -1.06
N ARG A 13 0.32 -7.06 -1.82
CA ARG A 13 0.97 -5.79 -2.17
C ARG A 13 1.25 -4.94 -0.93
N TYR A 14 0.29 -4.83 -0.01
CA TYR A 14 0.49 -4.15 1.27
C TYR A 14 1.66 -4.75 2.05
N ARG A 15 1.69 -6.09 2.19
CA ARG A 15 2.82 -6.80 2.81
C ARG A 15 4.15 -6.45 2.13
N GLN A 16 4.22 -6.45 0.81
CA GLN A 16 5.46 -6.16 0.07
C GLN A 16 5.91 -4.71 0.27
N ALA A 17 4.98 -3.75 0.16
CA ALA A 17 5.27 -2.33 0.31
C ALA A 17 5.84 -1.99 1.70
N PHE A 18 5.25 -2.57 2.75
CA PHE A 18 5.68 -2.37 4.13
C PHE A 18 6.65 -3.45 4.65
N LYS A 19 7.11 -4.35 3.77
CA LYS A 19 8.04 -5.45 4.09
C LYS A 19 7.65 -6.24 5.34
N LEU A 20 6.35 -6.52 5.51
CA LEU A 20 5.86 -7.24 6.69
C LEU A 20 6.44 -8.66 6.74
N ASN A 21 6.91 -9.07 7.93
CA ASN A 21 7.44 -10.40 8.18
C ASN A 21 6.30 -11.42 8.34
N VAL A 22 5.74 -11.83 7.20
CA VAL A 22 4.65 -12.81 7.08
C VAL A 22 5.09 -13.87 6.07
N LYS A 23 4.78 -15.15 6.30
CA LYS A 23 5.25 -16.27 5.45
C LYS A 23 4.79 -16.12 3.99
N ALA A 24 5.57 -16.63 3.04
CA ALA A 24 5.29 -16.50 1.60
C ALA A 24 3.91 -17.05 1.18
N ARG A 25 3.50 -18.21 1.74
CA ARG A 25 2.21 -18.87 1.47
C ARG A 25 1.20 -18.69 2.62
N SER A 26 1.13 -17.49 3.19
CA SER A 26 0.18 -17.21 4.27
C SER A 26 -1.26 -17.13 3.75
N SER A 27 -2.20 -17.48 4.61
CA SER A 27 -3.64 -17.40 4.31
C SER A 27 -4.10 -15.95 4.18
N LYS A 28 -5.34 -15.74 3.70
CA LYS A 28 -5.95 -14.40 3.69
C LYS A 28 -6.03 -13.85 5.12
N ASP A 29 -6.45 -14.66 6.08
CA ASP A 29 -6.64 -14.25 7.47
C ASP A 29 -5.33 -13.82 8.13
N ASP A 30 -4.24 -14.55 7.88
CA ASP A 30 -2.89 -14.18 8.35
C ASP A 30 -2.47 -12.80 7.82
N LEU A 31 -2.76 -12.53 6.54
CA LEU A 31 -2.43 -11.25 5.90
C LEU A 31 -3.30 -10.11 6.44
N VAL A 32 -4.59 -10.37 6.69
CA VAL A 32 -5.51 -9.39 7.30
C VAL A 32 -5.03 -9.02 8.70
N LEU A 33 -4.70 -10.02 9.53
CA LEU A 33 -4.25 -9.80 10.90
C LEU A 33 -2.95 -8.98 10.92
N ALA A 34 -1.98 -9.37 10.09
CA ALA A 34 -0.71 -8.66 9.99
C ALA A 34 -0.87 -7.22 9.48
N ALA A 35 -1.68 -7.00 8.45
CA ALA A 35 -1.92 -5.68 7.89
C ALA A 35 -2.66 -4.77 8.89
N SER A 36 -3.68 -5.30 9.57
CA SER A 36 -4.44 -4.56 10.59
C SER A 36 -3.56 -4.16 11.78
N ARG A 37 -2.76 -5.09 12.29
CA ARG A 37 -1.82 -4.81 13.38
C ARG A 37 -0.77 -3.78 12.97
N HIS A 38 -0.21 -3.89 11.77
CA HIS A 38 0.75 -2.91 11.27
C HIS A 38 0.11 -1.53 11.14
N PHE A 39 -1.03 -1.43 10.43
CA PHE A 39 -1.71 -0.17 10.17
C PHE A 39 -2.03 0.61 11.46
N ASN A 40 -2.49 -0.09 12.51
CA ASN A 40 -2.82 0.55 13.79
C ASN A 40 -1.61 1.09 14.57
N ASN A 41 -0.40 0.55 14.31
CA ASN A 41 0.83 0.96 14.99
C ASN A 41 1.77 1.78 14.10
N TYR A 42 1.42 1.95 12.83
CA TYR A 42 2.27 2.61 11.86
C TYR A 42 2.14 4.13 12.01
N MET A 43 3.21 4.77 12.48
CA MET A 43 3.31 6.22 12.48
C MET A 43 3.74 6.70 11.10
N VAL A 44 3.03 7.71 10.61
CA VAL A 44 3.24 8.32 9.30
C VAL A 44 3.89 9.68 9.48
N ASP A 45 4.93 9.98 8.69
CA ASP A 45 5.38 11.36 8.51
C ASP A 45 4.41 12.05 7.56
N GLU A 46 3.54 12.90 8.10
CA GLU A 46 2.47 13.54 7.34
C GLU A 46 3.01 14.44 6.22
N VAL A 47 4.09 15.17 6.47
CA VAL A 47 4.66 16.13 5.52
C VAL A 47 5.24 15.38 4.33
N ASP A 48 6.09 14.38 4.58
CA ASP A 48 6.68 13.55 3.51
C ASP A 48 5.57 12.79 2.75
N THR A 49 4.57 12.28 3.45
CA THR A 49 3.47 11.51 2.83
C THR A 49 2.63 12.37 1.90
N ILE A 50 2.22 13.56 2.33
CA ILE A 50 1.44 14.49 1.51
C ILE A 50 2.29 14.97 0.32
N ALA A 51 3.56 15.33 0.54
CA ALA A 51 4.46 15.76 -0.52
C ALA A 51 4.63 14.68 -1.60
N ARG A 52 4.86 13.42 -1.19
CA ARG A 52 4.97 12.29 -2.13
C ARG A 52 3.68 12.01 -2.88
N PHE A 53 2.54 12.12 -2.21
CA PHE A 53 1.24 11.96 -2.87
C PHE A 53 1.05 13.01 -3.96
N LEU A 54 1.25 14.29 -3.63
CA LEU A 54 1.13 15.39 -4.58
C LEU A 54 2.10 15.22 -5.75
N TYR A 55 3.38 14.93 -5.49
CA TYR A 55 4.37 14.68 -6.53
C TYR A 55 3.94 13.53 -7.45
N THR A 56 3.54 12.39 -6.87
CA THR A 56 3.13 11.20 -7.65
C THR A 56 1.91 11.49 -8.52
N VAL A 57 0.91 12.21 -8.01
CA VAL A 57 -0.29 12.57 -8.77
C VAL A 57 0.05 13.52 -9.92
N HIS A 58 0.91 14.50 -9.70
CA HIS A 58 1.30 15.46 -10.74
C HIS A 58 2.20 14.81 -11.80
N SER A 59 3.23 14.05 -11.41
CA SER A 59 4.13 13.38 -12.35
C SER A 59 3.44 12.26 -13.16
N ASN A 60 2.44 11.58 -12.59
CA ASN A 60 1.68 10.59 -13.34
C ASN A 60 0.72 11.23 -14.36
N LYS A 61 0.26 12.47 -14.15
CA LYS A 61 -0.49 13.21 -15.19
C LYS A 61 0.39 13.46 -16.42
N GLU A 62 1.68 13.78 -16.23
CA GLU A 62 2.62 14.04 -17.33
C GLU A 62 3.01 12.76 -18.12
N LYS A 63 3.05 11.61 -17.44
CA LYS A 63 3.31 10.31 -18.12
C LYS A 63 2.14 9.83 -18.96
N VAL A 64 0.90 10.19 -18.61
CA VAL A 64 -0.29 9.82 -19.40
C VAL A 64 -0.39 10.67 -20.68
N THR A 65 0.12 11.91 -20.68
CA THR A 65 0.10 12.79 -21.85
C THR A 65 1.27 12.59 -22.83
N SER A 66 2.30 11.81 -22.47
CA SER A 66 3.49 11.58 -23.31
C SER A 66 3.51 10.24 -24.06
N VAL A 67 2.52 9.37 -23.87
CA VAL A 67 2.34 8.11 -24.64
C VAL A 67 1.28 8.29 -25.73
N GLY A 68 1.36 9.41 -26.43
CA GLY A 68 0.38 9.77 -27.45
C GLY A 68 1.00 10.63 -28.54
N TYR A 69 1.99 10.07 -29.26
CA TYR A 69 2.30 10.32 -30.66
C TYR A 69 3.02 9.10 -31.24
#